data_AF-A0A7Y6XM17-F1
#
_entry.id   AF-A0A7Y6XM17-F1
#
_cell.length_a   1.000
_cell.length_b   1.000
_cell.length_c   1.000
_cell.angle_alpha   90.00
_cell.angle_beta   90.00
_cell.angle_gamma   90.00
#
_symmetry.space_group_name_H-M   'P 1'
#
loop_
_entity.id
_entity.type
_entity.pdbx_description
1 polymer ?
#
loop_
_entity_poly.entity_id
_entity_poly.type
_entity_poly.pdbx_seq_one_letter_code
_entity_poly.pdbx_strand_id
1 'polypeptide(L)'
;MTLRWVVSLLLLVAVTGCATSRVVRLETGEDSFLVTPHEEPDAEVSAAELEDDEFEEAVAKLARDVRPSRNPMQDARERFGVPSRSGVYGYERGSSRLIPQRGGDVDGPRLLEDYADEALTRAYGQWCKRKDRPGDCLRLLDEGPLLASDGKYTWALAIAMDSVWEETAEALEGMTDPQAVVAGIAASATMYLLLWSLPEPVSKGVAATLTACLIAYLGVDTVWSMLDGWLTLVRQVDRATSFEQLQAAGEAYGEVLGENAARVFVMLATVAIGNTAGLAAKSMGLPGSAQAALAVESQAGFQ
;
A
#
# COMPACT_ATOMS: atom_id res chain seq x y z
N MET A 1 -59.61 19.17 5.54
CA MET A 1 -58.39 19.89 5.98
C MET A 1 -57.22 18.96 6.37
N THR A 2 -57.34 17.64 6.20
CA THR A 2 -56.34 16.64 6.65
C THR A 2 -55.33 16.23 5.57
N LEU A 3 -55.71 16.25 4.29
CA LEU A 3 -54.83 15.79 3.20
C LEU A 3 -53.67 16.76 2.90
N ARG A 4 -53.90 18.08 3.00
CA ARG A 4 -52.86 19.11 2.77
C ARG A 4 -51.79 19.13 3.85
N TRP A 5 -52.15 18.77 5.08
CA TRP A 5 -51.21 18.66 6.20
C TRP A 5 -50.33 17.42 6.09
N VAL A 6 -50.90 16.28 5.67
CA VAL A 6 -50.14 15.03 5.43
C VAL A 6 -49.14 15.20 4.28
N VAL A 7 -49.54 15.86 3.19
CA VAL A 7 -48.63 16.17 2.06
C VAL A 7 -47.52 17.13 2.48
N SER A 8 -47.83 18.14 3.31
CA SER A 8 -46.80 19.08 3.80
C SER A 8 -45.83 18.42 4.77
N LEU A 9 -46.29 17.46 5.59
CA LEU A 9 -45.41 16.68 6.49
C LEU A 9 -44.51 15.70 5.72
N LEU A 10 -45.03 15.06 4.67
CA LEU A 10 -44.25 14.20 3.78
C LEU A 10 -43.21 14.97 2.98
N LEU A 11 -43.52 16.20 2.54
CA LEU A 11 -42.56 17.10 1.89
C LEU A 11 -41.49 17.63 2.86
N LEU A 12 -41.82 17.86 4.14
CA LEU A 12 -40.85 18.25 5.17
C LEU A 12 -39.87 17.12 5.54
N VAL A 13 -40.34 15.86 5.53
CA VAL A 13 -39.47 14.68 5.74
C VAL A 13 -38.58 14.40 4.52
N ALA A 14 -39.04 14.74 3.31
CA ALA A 14 -38.24 14.61 2.09
C ALA A 14 -37.15 15.69 1.94
N VAL A 15 -37.27 16.82 2.65
CA VAL A 15 -36.28 17.92 2.61
C VAL A 15 -35.20 17.77 3.69
N THR A 16 -35.40 16.95 4.71
CA THR A 16 -34.30 16.46 5.56
C THR A 16 -33.61 15.29 4.87
N GLY A 17 -32.90 15.58 3.78
CA GLY A 17 -31.91 14.66 3.23
C GLY A 17 -30.84 14.45 4.30
N CYS A 18 -30.94 13.35 5.04
CA CYS A 18 -29.85 12.89 5.88
C CYS A 18 -28.70 12.50 4.94
N ALA A 19 -27.77 13.42 4.70
CA ALA A 19 -26.42 13.04 4.29
C ALA A 19 -25.86 12.23 5.46
N THR A 20 -25.99 10.90 5.40
CA THR A 20 -25.38 9.99 6.36
C THR A 20 -23.88 10.05 6.14
N SER A 21 -23.18 11.00 6.78
CA SER A 21 -21.74 10.98 6.82
C SER A 21 -21.32 9.71 7.57
N ARG A 22 -20.68 8.78 6.86
CA ARG A 22 -20.08 7.60 7.50
C ARG A 22 -18.97 8.12 8.40
N VAL A 23 -18.93 7.70 9.66
CA VAL A 23 -17.82 8.03 10.57
C VAL A 23 -17.12 6.73 10.88
N VAL A 24 -15.85 6.63 10.48
CA VAL A 24 -15.00 5.49 10.82
C VAL A 24 -14.28 5.80 12.12
N ARG A 25 -14.45 4.94 13.12
CA ARG A 25 -13.64 4.96 14.33
C ARG A 25 -12.54 3.92 14.19
N LEU A 26 -11.28 4.36 14.16
CA LEU A 26 -10.11 3.50 14.22
C LEU A 26 -9.61 3.48 15.65
N GLU A 27 -9.61 2.32 16.28
CA GLU A 27 -9.06 2.14 17.62
C GLU A 27 -7.62 1.66 17.54
N THR A 28 -6.73 2.29 18.31
CA THR A 28 -5.29 2.04 18.30
C THR A 28 -4.74 1.75 19.69
N GLY A 29 -5.41 0.89 20.46
CA GLY A 29 -4.96 0.50 21.79
C GLY A 29 -5.03 1.64 22.83
N GLU A 30 -4.19 2.66 22.70
CA GLU A 30 -4.19 3.86 23.54
C GLU A 30 -4.99 5.03 22.95
N ASP A 31 -5.04 5.18 21.62
CA ASP A 31 -5.76 6.29 20.96
C ASP A 31 -6.94 5.81 20.10
N SER A 32 -7.93 6.68 19.86
CA SER A 32 -9.00 6.42 18.88
C SER A 32 -9.09 7.57 17.88
N PHE A 33 -8.98 7.27 16.59
CA PHE A 33 -9.15 8.23 15.50
C PHE A 33 -10.59 8.16 15.02
N LEU A 34 -11.25 9.30 14.91
CA LEU A 34 -12.47 9.42 14.12
C LEU A 34 -12.06 9.89 12.73
N VAL A 35 -12.64 9.34 11.68
CA VAL A 35 -12.40 9.79 10.31
C VAL A 35 -13.78 9.97 9.70
N THR A 36 -14.05 11.18 9.22
CA THR A 36 -15.21 11.47 8.40
C THR A 36 -14.72 11.50 6.95
N PRO A 37 -14.94 10.43 6.18
CA PRO A 37 -14.59 10.39 4.77
C PRO A 37 -15.43 11.43 4.03
N HIS A 38 -14.82 12.14 3.10
CA HIS A 38 -15.58 12.97 2.18
C HIS A 38 -16.02 12.09 1.00
N GLU A 39 -17.30 11.76 0.96
CA GLU A 39 -17.96 11.24 -0.24
C GLU A 39 -18.67 12.44 -0.87
N GLU A 40 -18.15 12.94 -2.00
CA GLU A 40 -18.95 13.84 -2.84
C GLU A 40 -20.08 12.98 -3.44
N PRO A 41 -21.36 13.25 -3.11
CA PRO A 41 -22.46 12.52 -3.71
C PRO A 41 -22.45 12.83 -5.21
N ASP A 42 -22.30 11.79 -6.03
CA ASP A 42 -22.21 11.86 -7.50
C ASP A 42 -20.87 12.35 -8.08
N ALA A 43 -19.75 12.28 -7.35
CA ALA A 43 -18.44 12.47 -7.99
C ALA A 43 -18.22 11.42 -9.09
N GLU A 44 -17.98 11.89 -10.31
CA GLU A 44 -17.64 11.03 -11.44
C GLU A 44 -16.34 10.26 -11.15
N VAL A 45 -16.20 9.04 -11.66
CA VAL A 45 -15.00 8.21 -11.43
C VAL A 45 -13.72 8.94 -11.92
N SER A 46 -13.86 9.75 -12.98
CA SER A 46 -12.85 10.68 -13.50
C SER A 46 -12.37 11.73 -12.50
N ALA A 47 -13.15 12.07 -11.48
CA ALA A 47 -12.71 12.98 -10.41
C ALA A 47 -11.67 12.34 -9.48
N ALA A 48 -11.49 11.01 -9.57
CA ALA A 48 -10.44 10.28 -8.87
C ALA A 48 -9.19 10.04 -9.75
N GLU A 49 -9.24 10.33 -11.04
CA GLU A 49 -8.10 10.21 -11.94
C GLU A 49 -7.15 11.39 -11.71
N LEU A 50 -5.86 11.11 -11.67
CA LEU A 50 -4.82 12.13 -11.51
C LEU A 50 -4.25 12.43 -12.91
N GLU A 51 -4.26 13.70 -13.33
CA GLU A 51 -3.68 14.08 -14.61
C GLU A 51 -2.16 13.83 -14.62
N ASP A 52 -1.61 13.43 -15.77
CA ASP A 52 -0.21 13.00 -15.92
C ASP A 52 0.79 14.06 -15.40
N ASP A 53 0.53 15.35 -15.67
CA ASP A 53 1.39 16.45 -15.23
C ASP A 53 1.30 16.70 -13.72
N GLU A 54 0.11 16.58 -13.13
CA GLU A 54 -0.07 16.63 -11.67
C GLU A 54 0.62 15.45 -10.98
N PHE A 55 0.57 14.25 -11.57
CA PHE A 55 1.29 13.07 -11.10
C PHE A 55 2.81 13.26 -11.16
N GLU A 56 3.35 13.65 -12.31
CA GLU A 56 4.79 13.87 -12.50
C GLU A 56 5.33 14.90 -11.51
N GLU A 57 4.64 16.02 -11.31
CA GLU A 57 5.05 17.06 -10.36
C GLU A 57 5.08 16.51 -8.93
N ALA A 58 4.02 15.80 -8.52
CA ALA A 58 3.92 15.22 -7.19
C ALA A 58 5.04 14.21 -6.93
N VAL A 59 5.29 13.30 -7.87
CA VAL A 59 6.36 12.30 -7.78
C VAL A 59 7.73 12.94 -7.75
N ALA A 60 8.02 13.90 -8.64
CA ALA A 60 9.31 14.58 -8.69
C ALA A 60 9.60 15.34 -7.39
N LYS A 61 8.58 15.96 -6.78
CA LYS A 61 8.70 16.63 -5.48
C LYS A 61 8.97 15.64 -4.36
N LEU A 62 8.24 14.54 -4.33
CA LEU A 62 8.31 13.51 -3.30
C LEU A 62 9.66 12.78 -3.32
N ALA A 63 10.12 12.42 -4.51
CA ALA A 63 11.35 11.70 -4.72
C ALA A 63 12.60 12.47 -4.28
N ARG A 64 12.57 13.81 -4.26
CA ARG A 64 13.66 14.63 -3.69
C ARG A 64 13.85 14.42 -2.20
N ASP A 65 12.78 14.04 -1.49
CA ASP A 65 12.82 13.80 -0.06
C ASP A 65 13.05 12.32 0.29
N VAL A 66 12.88 11.40 -0.66
CA VAL A 66 13.19 9.98 -0.46
C VAL A 66 14.69 9.83 -0.29
N ARG A 67 15.12 9.26 0.83
CA ARG A 67 16.53 8.92 1.05
C ARG A 67 16.83 7.60 0.35
N PRO A 68 17.69 7.58 -0.68
CA PRO A 68 18.08 6.34 -1.34
C PRO A 68 18.74 5.40 -0.34
N SER A 69 18.27 4.17 -0.28
CA SER A 69 18.85 3.13 0.58
C SER A 69 19.61 2.10 -0.25
N ARG A 70 20.67 1.56 0.35
CA ARG A 70 21.36 0.38 -0.16
C ARG A 70 20.61 -0.91 0.07
N ASN A 71 19.66 -0.94 1.01
CA ASN A 71 18.79 -2.08 1.26
C ASN A 71 17.37 -1.56 1.56
N PRO A 72 16.60 -1.20 0.51
CA PRO A 72 15.29 -0.58 0.65
C PRO A 72 14.31 -1.38 1.50
N MET A 73 14.34 -2.71 1.39
CA MET A 73 13.44 -3.60 2.13
C MET A 73 13.79 -3.65 3.62
N GLN A 74 15.09 -3.75 3.95
CA GLN A 74 15.53 -3.67 5.34
C GLN A 74 15.16 -2.32 5.98
N ASP A 75 15.41 -1.20 5.30
CA ASP A 75 15.07 0.13 5.80
C ASP A 75 13.56 0.31 6.01
N ALA A 76 12.74 -0.24 5.11
CA ALA A 76 11.29 -0.25 5.28
C ALA A 76 10.90 -1.07 6.52
N ARG A 77 11.43 -2.28 6.69
CA ARG A 77 11.17 -3.11 7.88
C ARG A 77 11.49 -2.37 9.18
N GLU A 78 12.67 -1.74 9.25
CA GLU A 78 13.08 -0.94 10.41
C GLU A 78 12.13 0.23 10.67
N ARG A 79 11.71 0.96 9.61
CA ARG A 79 10.77 2.09 9.71
C ARG A 79 9.41 1.68 10.27
N PHE A 80 8.89 0.53 9.85
CA PHE A 80 7.57 0.04 10.29
C PHE A 80 7.64 -0.85 11.54
N GLY A 81 8.82 -1.06 12.12
CA GLY A 81 9.01 -1.94 13.27
C GLY A 81 8.70 -3.41 12.97
N VAL A 82 8.77 -3.82 11.70
CA VAL A 82 8.55 -5.20 11.29
C VAL A 82 9.88 -5.93 11.44
N PRO A 83 9.98 -6.94 12.33
CA PRO A 83 11.21 -7.69 12.47
C PRO A 83 11.55 -8.39 11.15
N SER A 84 12.84 -8.45 10.81
CA SER A 84 13.34 -9.23 9.68
C SER A 84 12.79 -10.65 9.77
N ARG A 85 11.89 -11.03 8.86
CA ARG A 85 11.40 -12.42 8.70
C ARG A 85 12.45 -13.32 8.04
N SER A 86 13.74 -13.01 8.18
CA SER A 86 14.82 -13.92 7.80
C SER A 86 14.92 -15.02 8.85
N GLY A 87 14.02 -16.00 8.74
CA GLY A 87 13.97 -17.22 9.54
C GLY A 87 12.76 -18.07 9.17
N VAL A 88 12.99 -19.35 8.85
CA VAL A 88 11.90 -20.33 8.66
C VAL A 88 11.30 -20.61 10.03
N TYR A 89 10.00 -20.38 10.21
CA TYR A 89 9.29 -20.68 11.45
C TYR A 89 8.44 -21.94 11.29
N GLY A 90 8.65 -22.95 12.15
CA GLY A 90 7.76 -24.10 12.25
C GLY A 90 6.54 -23.77 13.11
N TYR A 91 5.35 -24.20 12.69
CA TYR A 91 4.13 -24.08 13.48
C TYR A 91 3.91 -25.35 14.30
N GLU A 92 3.97 -25.25 15.64
CA GLU A 92 3.70 -26.37 16.53
C GLU A 92 2.19 -26.49 16.81
N ARG A 93 1.56 -27.49 16.20
CA ARG A 93 0.11 -27.72 16.29
C ARG A 93 -0.23 -28.34 17.66
N GLY A 94 -0.36 -27.49 18.67
CA GLY A 94 -0.75 -27.84 20.03
C GLY A 94 -0.50 -26.71 21.05
N SER A 95 0.52 -25.88 20.79
CA SER A 95 0.91 -24.76 21.66
C SER A 95 0.68 -23.39 21.01
N SER A 96 0.25 -23.35 19.74
CA SER A 96 0.12 -22.13 18.91
C SER A 96 1.40 -21.28 18.90
N ARG A 97 2.57 -21.92 19.01
CA ARG A 97 3.87 -21.24 18.98
C ARG A 97 4.57 -21.42 17.64
N LEU A 98 5.20 -20.34 17.20
CA LEU A 98 6.15 -20.31 16.09
C LEU A 98 7.56 -20.59 16.64
N ILE A 99 8.24 -21.60 16.11
CA ILE A 99 9.60 -21.97 16.51
C ILE A 99 10.57 -21.66 15.36
N PRO A 100 11.64 -20.87 15.58
CA PRO A 100 12.64 -20.64 14.55
C PRO A 100 13.37 -21.94 14.23
N GLN A 101 13.23 -22.42 13.00
CA GLN A 101 13.92 -23.60 12.49
C GLN A 101 15.31 -23.20 11.98
N ARG A 102 16.34 -23.68 12.68
CA ARG A 102 17.72 -23.60 12.22
C ARG A 102 17.95 -24.71 11.19
N GLY A 103 18.52 -24.35 10.03
CA GLY A 103 18.72 -25.25 8.88
C GLY A 103 19.27 -26.62 9.28
N GLY A 104 18.49 -27.65 8.99
CA GLY A 104 18.80 -29.02 9.37
C GLY A 104 17.59 -29.94 9.25
N ASP A 105 16.97 -29.99 8.07
CA ASP A 105 16.47 -31.25 7.49
C ASP A 105 15.95 -30.99 6.06
N VAL A 106 16.47 -31.75 5.10
CA VAL A 106 16.12 -31.66 3.68
C VAL A 106 15.00 -32.66 3.40
N ASP A 107 13.78 -32.30 3.79
CA ASP A 107 12.57 -33.02 3.40
C ASP A 107 12.03 -32.46 2.08
N GLY A 108 11.50 -33.34 1.22
CA GLY A 108 11.06 -33.05 -0.15
C GLY A 108 10.20 -31.80 -0.40
N PRO A 109 9.32 -31.35 0.52
CA PRO A 109 8.61 -30.08 0.37
C PRO A 109 9.54 -28.85 0.31
N ARG A 110 10.64 -28.84 1.06
CA ARG A 110 11.61 -27.71 1.07
C ARG A 110 12.39 -27.61 -0.22
N LEU A 111 12.78 -28.75 -0.80
CA LEU A 111 13.46 -28.77 -2.10
C LEU A 111 12.57 -28.18 -3.20
N LEU A 112 11.26 -28.46 -3.17
CA LEU A 112 10.31 -27.90 -4.13
C LEU A 112 10.14 -26.38 -3.96
N GLU A 113 10.14 -25.89 -2.72
CA GLU A 113 10.15 -24.45 -2.41
C GLU A 113 11.43 -23.78 -2.92
N ASP A 114 12.60 -24.39 -2.68
CA ASP A 114 13.90 -23.87 -3.16
C ASP A 114 13.96 -23.78 -4.70
N TYR A 115 13.48 -24.82 -5.41
CA TYR A 115 13.40 -24.79 -6.89
C TYR A 115 12.43 -23.73 -7.41
N ALA A 116 11.30 -23.52 -6.72
CA ALA A 116 10.33 -22.49 -7.08
C ALA A 116 10.93 -21.08 -6.87
N ASP A 117 11.65 -20.87 -5.78
CA ASP A 117 12.31 -19.59 -5.47
C ASP A 117 13.43 -19.29 -6.48
N GLU A 118 14.20 -20.28 -6.91
CA GLU A 118 15.16 -20.13 -8.01
C GLU A 118 14.49 -19.77 -9.35
N ALA A 119 13.38 -20.44 -9.68
CA ALA A 119 12.64 -20.18 -10.91
C ALA A 119 12.06 -18.76 -10.93
N LEU A 120 11.46 -18.33 -9.82
CA LEU A 120 10.93 -16.98 -9.63
C LEU A 120 12.05 -15.93 -9.67
N THR A 121 13.18 -16.19 -9.02
CA THR A 121 14.34 -15.28 -9.05
C THR A 121 14.86 -15.06 -10.47
N ARG A 122 14.93 -16.13 -11.27
CA ARG A 122 15.30 -16.04 -12.69
C ARG A 122 14.27 -15.25 -13.50
N ALA A 123 12.98 -15.50 -13.26
CA ALA A 123 11.91 -14.80 -13.93
C ALA A 123 11.88 -13.30 -13.59
N TYR A 124 12.18 -12.95 -12.33
CA TYR A 124 12.34 -11.58 -11.87
C TYR A 124 13.45 -10.85 -12.64
N GLY A 125 14.65 -11.45 -12.76
CA GLY A 125 15.73 -10.86 -13.56
C GLY A 125 15.37 -10.69 -15.04
N GLN A 126 14.57 -11.59 -15.61
CA GLN A 126 14.04 -11.45 -16.98
C GLN A 126 12.99 -10.35 -17.11
N TRP A 127 12.12 -10.18 -16.10
CA TRP A 127 11.14 -9.10 -16.04
C TRP A 127 11.84 -7.74 -15.96
N CYS A 128 12.84 -7.60 -15.09
CA CYS A 128 13.69 -6.41 -15.01
C CYS A 128 14.37 -6.08 -16.35
N LYS A 129 14.89 -7.09 -17.05
CA LYS A 129 15.47 -6.91 -18.39
C LYS A 129 14.46 -6.40 -19.42
N ARG A 130 13.19 -6.84 -19.37
CA ARG A 130 12.13 -6.35 -20.28
C ARG A 130 11.81 -4.87 -20.05
N LYS A 131 11.96 -4.39 -18.82
CA LYS A 131 11.81 -2.97 -18.44
C LYS A 131 13.07 -2.13 -18.72
N ASP A 132 13.99 -2.63 -19.55
CA ASP A 132 15.30 -2.01 -19.86
C ASP A 132 16.18 -1.70 -18.63
N ARG A 133 15.97 -2.44 -17.54
CA ARG A 133 16.73 -2.31 -16.28
C ARG A 133 17.29 -3.68 -15.88
N PRO A 134 18.34 -4.19 -16.56
CA PRO A 134 18.83 -5.55 -16.31
C PRO A 134 19.40 -5.72 -14.90
N GLY A 135 19.15 -6.88 -14.28
CA GLY A 135 19.65 -7.22 -12.95
C GLY A 135 18.55 -7.16 -11.90
N ASP A 136 18.83 -6.49 -10.78
CA ASP A 136 17.94 -6.37 -9.63
C ASP A 136 17.26 -5.00 -9.59
N CYS A 137 16.30 -4.78 -10.50
CA CYS A 137 15.72 -3.47 -10.76
C CYS A 137 14.94 -2.86 -9.58
N LEU A 138 14.52 -3.67 -8.61
CA LEU A 138 13.80 -3.26 -7.40
C LEU A 138 14.59 -3.52 -6.11
N ARG A 139 15.86 -3.95 -6.21
CA ARG A 139 16.73 -4.24 -5.06
C ARG A 139 16.16 -5.31 -4.11
N LEU A 140 15.58 -6.37 -4.69
CA LEU A 140 14.96 -7.48 -3.95
C LEU A 140 15.95 -8.60 -3.61
N LEU A 141 17.17 -8.56 -4.16
CA LEU A 141 18.21 -9.57 -3.98
C LEU A 141 19.39 -9.05 -3.12
N ASP A 142 19.26 -7.86 -2.51
CA ASP A 142 20.28 -7.28 -1.63
C ASP A 142 20.52 -8.09 -0.35
N GLU A 143 19.51 -8.85 0.11
CA GLU A 143 19.60 -9.69 1.31
C GLU A 143 20.03 -11.14 1.02
N GLY A 144 20.07 -11.55 -0.24
CA GLY A 144 20.42 -12.92 -0.60
C GLY A 144 20.21 -13.27 -2.08
N PRO A 145 20.72 -14.45 -2.51
CA PRO A 145 20.69 -14.85 -3.92
C PRO A 145 19.30 -15.29 -4.42
N LEU A 146 18.32 -15.43 -3.53
CA LEU A 146 16.97 -15.88 -3.82
C LEU A 146 15.96 -14.81 -3.39
N LEU A 147 14.87 -14.70 -4.16
CA LEU A 147 13.77 -13.80 -3.86
C LEU A 147 13.05 -14.22 -2.57
N ALA A 148 13.16 -13.41 -1.52
CA ALA A 148 12.45 -13.61 -0.27
C ALA A 148 10.92 -13.43 -0.44
N SER A 149 10.14 -13.89 0.54
CA SER A 149 8.66 -13.81 0.50
C SER A 149 8.15 -12.37 0.32
N ASP A 150 8.75 -11.39 0.99
CA ASP A 150 8.40 -9.98 0.80
C ASP A 150 8.87 -9.40 -0.54
N GLY A 151 9.97 -9.92 -1.09
CA GLY A 151 10.33 -9.70 -2.48
C GLY A 151 9.24 -10.12 -3.45
N LYS A 152 8.56 -11.26 -3.22
CA LYS A 152 7.45 -11.70 -4.07
C LYS A 152 6.26 -10.74 -4.02
N TYR A 153 5.87 -10.26 -2.85
CA TYR A 153 4.78 -9.28 -2.74
C TYR A 153 5.16 -7.93 -3.36
N THR A 154 6.42 -7.51 -3.20
CA THR A 154 6.94 -6.26 -3.81
C THR A 154 6.90 -6.33 -5.32
N TRP A 155 7.30 -7.48 -5.88
CA TRP A 155 7.23 -7.69 -7.31
C TRP A 155 5.80 -7.75 -7.83
N ALA A 156 4.89 -8.44 -7.13
CA ALA A 156 3.47 -8.46 -7.49
C ALA A 156 2.83 -7.06 -7.42
N LEU A 157 3.19 -6.25 -6.42
CA LEU A 157 2.75 -4.85 -6.31
C LEU A 157 3.30 -3.99 -7.45
N ALA A 158 4.56 -4.18 -7.83
CA ALA A 158 5.14 -3.47 -8.97
C ALA A 158 4.44 -3.85 -10.30
N ILE A 159 3.98 -5.08 -10.46
CA ILE A 159 3.13 -5.49 -11.59
C ILE A 159 1.75 -4.85 -11.50
N ALA A 160 1.16 -4.77 -10.32
CA ALA A 160 -0.15 -4.14 -10.13
C ALA A 160 -0.17 -2.63 -10.46
N MET A 161 0.99 -1.97 -10.38
CA MET A 161 1.16 -0.54 -10.63
C MET A 161 2.05 -0.27 -11.86
N ASP A 162 2.05 -1.18 -12.84
CA ASP A 162 3.00 -1.17 -13.95
C ASP A 162 2.98 0.13 -14.77
N SER A 163 1.79 0.69 -15.06
CA SER A 163 1.64 1.97 -15.77
C SER A 163 2.19 3.14 -14.98
N VAL A 164 1.81 3.22 -13.70
CA VAL A 164 2.28 4.25 -12.76
C VAL A 164 3.81 4.20 -12.62
N TRP A 165 4.42 3.02 -12.75
CA TRP A 165 5.88 2.85 -12.63
C TRP A 165 6.61 3.34 -13.88
N GLU A 166 5.99 3.21 -15.05
CA GLU A 166 6.53 3.77 -16.30
C GLU A 166 6.51 5.30 -16.24
N GLU A 167 5.40 5.90 -15.85
CA GLU A 167 5.27 7.35 -15.63
C GLU A 167 6.23 7.86 -14.55
N THR A 168 6.38 7.11 -13.45
CA THR A 168 7.35 7.42 -12.39
C THR A 168 8.78 7.43 -12.92
N ALA A 169 9.14 6.50 -13.81
CA ALA A 169 10.48 6.45 -14.37
C ALA A 169 10.78 7.72 -15.20
N GLU A 170 9.79 8.23 -15.92
CA GLU A 170 9.86 9.46 -16.71
C GLU A 170 10.00 10.70 -15.79
N ALA A 171 9.17 10.78 -14.74
CA ALA A 171 9.25 11.82 -13.71
C ALA A 171 10.62 11.90 -12.99
N LEU A 172 11.39 10.80 -12.98
CA LEU A 172 12.66 10.68 -12.29
C LEU A 172 13.90 10.75 -13.19
N GLU A 173 13.77 11.00 -14.50
CA GLU A 173 14.90 11.01 -15.45
C GLU A 173 16.07 11.92 -15.04
N GLY A 174 15.80 13.01 -14.31
CA GLY A 174 16.82 13.94 -13.81
C GLY A 174 17.54 13.53 -12.52
N MET A 175 17.19 12.39 -11.91
CA MET A 175 17.73 11.98 -10.61
C MET A 175 19.04 11.17 -10.72
N THR A 176 19.86 11.25 -9.67
CA THR A 176 21.17 10.57 -9.60
C THR A 176 21.05 9.04 -9.52
N ASP A 177 20.04 8.53 -8.80
CA ASP A 177 19.75 7.09 -8.70
C ASP A 177 18.23 6.88 -8.62
N PRO A 178 17.50 6.99 -9.75
CA PRO A 178 16.05 6.83 -9.79
C PRO A 178 15.61 5.42 -9.36
N GLN A 179 16.44 4.41 -9.63
CA GLN A 179 16.16 3.02 -9.26
C GLN A 179 16.12 2.84 -7.74
N ALA A 180 17.04 3.45 -7.00
CA ALA A 180 17.01 3.38 -5.54
C ALA A 180 15.77 4.06 -4.94
N VAL A 181 15.28 5.13 -5.56
CA VAL A 181 14.05 5.81 -5.14
C VAL A 181 12.85 4.90 -5.37
N VAL A 182 12.70 4.35 -6.58
CA VAL A 182 11.60 3.42 -6.93
C VAL A 182 11.61 2.20 -6.02
N ALA A 183 12.78 1.59 -5.79
CA ALA A 183 12.93 0.48 -4.87
C ALA A 183 12.55 0.85 -3.42
N GLY A 184 12.93 2.06 -2.97
CA GLY A 184 12.55 2.63 -1.68
C GLY A 184 11.03 2.80 -1.52
N ILE A 185 10.38 3.31 -2.55
CA ILE A 185 8.92 3.47 -2.57
C ILE A 185 8.23 2.11 -2.58
N ALA A 186 8.61 1.21 -3.48
CA ALA A 186 8.02 -0.13 -3.58
C ALA A 186 8.16 -0.90 -2.26
N ALA A 187 9.35 -0.90 -1.66
CA ALA A 187 9.59 -1.55 -0.36
C ALA A 187 8.72 -0.95 0.76
N SER A 188 8.59 0.38 0.80
CA SER A 188 7.78 1.07 1.82
C SER A 188 6.28 0.81 1.63
N ALA A 189 5.82 0.83 0.38
CA ALA A 189 4.45 0.51 -0.02
C ALA A 189 4.09 -0.93 0.37
N THR A 190 4.94 -1.90 0.00
CA THR A 190 4.76 -3.30 0.37
C THR A 190 4.74 -3.48 1.88
N MET A 191 5.66 -2.86 2.61
CA MET A 191 5.70 -3.00 4.07
C MET A 191 4.45 -2.41 4.73
N TYR A 192 3.97 -1.26 4.27
CA TYR A 192 2.72 -0.70 4.74
C TYR A 192 1.53 -1.64 4.49
N LEU A 193 1.38 -2.13 3.25
CA LEU A 193 0.28 -3.02 2.91
C LEU A 193 0.38 -4.36 3.66
N LEU A 194 1.59 -4.87 3.92
CA LEU A 194 1.77 -6.05 4.76
C LEU A 194 1.25 -5.86 6.18
N LEU A 195 1.25 -4.64 6.73
CA LEU A 195 0.63 -4.38 8.04
C LEU A 195 -0.88 -4.64 8.03
N TRP A 196 -1.56 -4.49 6.89
CA TRP A 196 -2.98 -4.86 6.77
C TRP A 196 -3.21 -6.37 6.90
N SER A 197 -2.20 -7.19 6.58
CA SER A 197 -2.27 -8.65 6.62
C SER A 197 -1.86 -9.27 7.96
N LEU A 198 -1.30 -8.47 8.88
CA LEU A 198 -0.80 -8.95 10.16
C LEU A 198 -1.86 -8.80 11.27
N PRO A 199 -2.24 -9.90 11.95
CA PRO A 199 -3.00 -9.81 13.19
C PRO A 199 -2.05 -9.32 14.29
N GLU A 200 -2.11 -8.01 14.58
CA GLU A 200 -1.37 -7.22 15.60
C GLU A 200 -0.27 -7.92 16.44
N PRO A 201 0.98 -7.40 16.44
CA PRO A 201 1.35 -6.58 17.61
C PRO A 201 2.31 -5.38 17.41
N VAL A 202 2.69 -4.93 16.20
CA VAL A 202 3.69 -3.85 16.07
C VAL A 202 3.20 -2.70 15.17
N SER A 203 3.04 -1.51 15.78
CA SER A 203 2.66 -0.22 15.17
C SER A 203 1.17 0.13 15.04
N LYS A 204 0.37 -0.09 16.10
CA LYS A 204 -1.02 0.43 16.18
C LYS A 204 -1.15 1.91 15.81
N GLY A 205 -0.17 2.76 16.12
CA GLY A 205 -0.19 4.18 15.74
C GLY A 205 0.09 4.42 14.25
N VAL A 206 1.23 3.94 13.75
CA VAL A 206 1.69 4.24 12.37
C VAL A 206 0.73 3.71 11.30
N ALA A 207 0.36 2.44 11.41
CA ALA A 207 -0.52 1.78 10.45
C ALA A 207 -1.91 2.42 10.45
N ALA A 208 -2.44 2.77 11.62
CA ALA A 208 -3.77 3.35 11.75
C ALA A 208 -3.81 4.81 11.28
N THR A 209 -2.80 5.63 11.59
CA THR A 209 -2.72 7.00 11.05
C THR A 209 -2.67 6.98 9.54
N LEU A 210 -1.85 6.11 8.95
CA LEU A 210 -1.78 5.93 7.49
C LEU A 210 -3.11 5.49 6.89
N THR A 211 -3.76 4.50 7.51
CA THR A 211 -5.07 4.00 7.09
C THR A 211 -6.15 5.09 7.24
N ALA A 212 -6.08 5.91 8.28
CA ALA A 212 -6.97 7.05 8.47
C ALA A 212 -6.82 8.08 7.36
N CYS A 213 -5.57 8.43 7.01
CA CYS A 213 -5.29 9.32 5.89
C CYS A 213 -5.79 8.72 4.57
N LEU A 214 -5.61 7.42 4.33
CA LEU A 214 -6.09 6.73 3.13
C LEU A 214 -7.62 6.79 3.03
N ILE A 215 -8.32 6.55 4.13
CA ILE A 215 -9.79 6.66 4.17
C ILE A 215 -10.24 8.10 3.91
N ALA A 216 -9.54 9.08 4.48
CA ALA A 216 -9.84 10.49 4.24
C ALA A 216 -9.56 10.91 2.79
N TYR A 217 -8.55 10.32 2.15
CA TYR A 217 -8.12 10.67 0.79
C TYR A 217 -8.89 9.93 -0.31
N LEU A 218 -9.12 8.62 -0.15
CA LEU A 218 -9.71 7.74 -1.17
C LEU A 218 -11.15 7.33 -0.88
N GLY A 219 -11.65 7.56 0.33
CA GLY A 219 -12.93 7.06 0.79
C GLY A 219 -12.86 5.65 1.38
N VAL A 220 -13.89 5.30 2.16
CA VAL A 220 -13.93 4.04 2.92
C VAL A 220 -14.07 2.84 2.01
N ASP A 221 -14.98 2.91 1.03
CA ASP A 221 -15.30 1.77 0.17
C ASP A 221 -14.10 1.41 -0.71
N THR A 222 -13.36 2.41 -1.22
CA THR A 222 -12.11 2.22 -1.97
C THR A 222 -11.05 1.51 -1.12
N VAL A 223 -10.82 1.99 0.10
CA VAL A 223 -9.82 1.39 1.01
C VAL A 223 -10.18 -0.05 1.37
N TRP A 224 -11.46 -0.35 1.63
CA TRP A 224 -11.89 -1.72 1.90
C TRP A 224 -11.72 -2.65 0.70
N SER A 225 -12.06 -2.19 -0.51
CA SER A 225 -11.84 -2.93 -1.75
C SER A 225 -10.36 -3.26 -1.95
N MET A 226 -9.49 -2.25 -1.77
CA MET A 226 -8.05 -2.41 -1.84
C MET A 226 -7.51 -3.38 -0.78
N LEU A 227 -8.05 -3.35 0.44
CA LEU A 227 -7.64 -4.24 1.52
C LEU A 227 -8.00 -5.70 1.19
N ASP A 228 -9.22 -5.96 0.74
CA ASP A 228 -9.64 -7.32 0.36
C ASP A 228 -8.84 -7.84 -0.85
N GLY A 229 -8.61 -6.97 -1.84
CA GLY A 229 -7.74 -7.24 -2.99
C GLY A 229 -6.32 -7.59 -2.56
N TRP A 230 -5.73 -6.82 -1.64
CA TRP A 230 -4.39 -7.06 -1.13
C TRP A 230 -4.30 -8.39 -0.37
N LEU A 231 -5.26 -8.68 0.52
CA LEU A 231 -5.31 -9.96 1.22
C LEU A 231 -5.48 -11.14 0.26
N THR A 232 -6.15 -10.93 -0.88
CA THR A 232 -6.24 -11.91 -1.96
C THR A 232 -4.91 -12.09 -2.67
N LEU A 233 -4.22 -11.01 -3.03
CA LEU A 233 -2.87 -11.03 -3.60
C LEU A 233 -1.90 -11.78 -2.69
N VAL A 234 -1.83 -11.45 -1.39
CA VAL A 234 -0.94 -12.14 -0.43
C VAL A 234 -1.18 -13.65 -0.44
N ARG A 235 -2.44 -14.08 -0.37
CA ARG A 235 -2.82 -15.51 -0.41
C ARG A 235 -2.45 -16.20 -1.72
N GLN A 236 -2.47 -15.49 -2.84
CA GLN A 236 -2.11 -16.05 -4.15
C GLN A 236 -0.60 -16.11 -4.33
N VAL A 237 0.11 -15.03 -3.97
CA VAL A 237 1.57 -14.92 -4.04
C VAL A 237 2.25 -15.92 -3.11
N ASP A 238 1.70 -16.16 -1.92
CA ASP A 238 2.20 -17.21 -0.99
C ASP A 238 2.22 -18.60 -1.61
N ARG A 239 1.31 -18.88 -2.54
CA ARG A 239 1.21 -20.17 -3.23
C ARG A 239 1.87 -20.16 -4.60
N ALA A 240 2.35 -19.00 -5.06
CA ALA A 240 2.89 -18.85 -6.39
C ALA A 240 4.27 -19.52 -6.49
N THR A 241 4.39 -20.42 -7.46
CA THR A 241 5.66 -21.10 -7.79
C THR A 241 6.16 -20.76 -9.19
N SER A 242 5.40 -19.96 -9.95
CA SER A 242 5.75 -19.52 -11.30
C SER A 242 5.47 -18.03 -11.50
N PHE A 243 6.11 -17.46 -12.52
CA PHE A 243 5.91 -16.07 -12.89
C PHE A 243 4.46 -15.79 -13.30
N GLU A 244 3.83 -16.69 -14.04
CA GLU A 244 2.46 -16.52 -14.52
C GLU A 244 1.46 -16.41 -13.36
N GLN A 245 1.66 -17.18 -12.29
CA GLN A 245 0.83 -17.11 -11.09
C GLN A 245 1.02 -15.79 -10.33
N LEU A 246 2.28 -15.35 -10.21
CA LEU A 246 2.60 -14.09 -9.55
C LEU A 246 2.10 -12.89 -10.36
N GLN A 247 2.28 -12.92 -11.68
CA GLN A 247 1.80 -11.91 -12.62
C GLN A 247 0.28 -11.82 -12.58
N ALA A 248 -0.44 -12.94 -12.66
CA ALA A 248 -1.90 -12.93 -12.59
C ALA A 248 -2.42 -12.35 -11.26
N ALA A 249 -1.73 -12.62 -10.14
CA ALA A 249 -2.08 -12.04 -8.84
C ALA A 249 -1.83 -10.51 -8.82
N GLY A 250 -0.73 -10.06 -9.41
CA GLY A 250 -0.41 -8.63 -9.56
C GLY A 250 -1.41 -7.90 -10.45
N GLU A 251 -1.70 -8.43 -11.64
CA GLU A 251 -2.66 -7.87 -12.61
C GLU A 251 -4.07 -7.79 -12.00
N ALA A 252 -4.53 -8.85 -11.32
CA ALA A 252 -5.83 -8.84 -10.64
C ALA A 252 -5.89 -7.79 -9.52
N TYR A 253 -4.78 -7.51 -8.83
CA TYR A 253 -4.74 -6.43 -7.85
C TYR A 253 -4.67 -5.04 -8.51
N GLY A 254 -4.02 -4.93 -9.67
CA GLY A 254 -4.05 -3.73 -10.51
C GLY A 254 -5.47 -3.36 -10.95
N GLU A 255 -6.31 -4.35 -11.30
CA GLU A 255 -7.73 -4.15 -11.59
C GLU A 255 -8.50 -3.59 -10.37
N VAL A 256 -8.13 -3.98 -9.14
CA VAL A 256 -8.72 -3.45 -7.91
C VAL A 256 -8.29 -2.00 -7.66
N LEU A 257 -7.06 -1.65 -7.99
CA LEU A 257 -6.56 -0.27 -7.87
C LEU A 257 -7.22 0.65 -8.89
N GLY A 258 -7.34 0.19 -10.15
CA GLY A 258 -7.98 0.92 -11.24
C GLY A 258 -7.45 2.35 -11.38
N GLU A 259 -8.36 3.30 -11.55
CA GLU A 259 -8.07 4.73 -11.71
C GLU A 259 -7.42 5.35 -10.45
N ASN A 260 -7.51 4.69 -9.29
CA ASN A 260 -6.87 5.17 -8.06
C ASN A 260 -5.39 4.81 -7.95
N ALA A 261 -4.82 4.03 -8.89
CA ALA A 261 -3.45 3.53 -8.79
C ALA A 261 -2.41 4.65 -8.59
N ALA A 262 -2.49 5.73 -9.39
CA ALA A 262 -1.57 6.88 -9.29
C ALA A 262 -1.69 7.60 -7.94
N ARG A 263 -2.92 7.88 -7.49
CA ARG A 263 -3.20 8.52 -6.19
C ARG A 263 -2.71 7.67 -5.02
N VAL A 264 -2.97 6.37 -5.07
CA VAL A 264 -2.47 5.40 -4.09
C VAL A 264 -0.95 5.41 -4.09
N PHE A 265 -0.31 5.42 -5.25
CA PHE A 265 1.14 5.46 -5.33
C PHE A 265 1.74 6.70 -4.70
N VAL A 266 1.28 7.90 -5.06
CA VAL A 266 1.79 9.16 -4.48
C VAL A 266 1.62 9.15 -2.96
N MET A 267 0.50 8.63 -2.47
CA MET A 267 0.27 8.47 -1.04
C MET A 267 1.25 7.47 -0.39
N LEU A 268 1.45 6.29 -0.98
CA LEU A 268 2.37 5.27 -0.47
C LEU A 268 3.84 5.71 -0.55
N ALA A 269 4.20 6.47 -1.57
CA ALA A 269 5.51 7.08 -1.73
C ALA A 269 5.79 8.13 -0.63
N THR A 270 4.76 8.76 -0.09
CA THR A 270 4.89 9.67 1.08
C THR A 270 5.37 8.91 2.32
N VAL A 271 5.04 7.63 2.40
CA VAL A 271 5.49 6.75 3.49
C VAL A 271 6.98 6.42 3.39
N ALA A 272 7.54 6.42 2.18
CA ALA A 272 8.94 6.12 1.93
C ALA A 272 9.93 7.18 2.45
N ILE A 273 9.46 8.41 2.66
CA ILE A 273 10.29 9.55 3.08
C ILE A 273 10.62 9.54 4.58
N GLY A 274 9.79 8.88 5.39
CA GLY A 274 10.05 8.69 6.81
C GLY A 274 9.52 9.77 7.75
N ASN A 275 9.27 9.30 8.99
CA ASN A 275 8.61 9.90 10.15
C ASN A 275 7.09 10.11 10.03
N THR A 276 6.34 9.42 10.90
CA THR A 276 4.87 9.49 10.96
C THR A 276 4.34 10.88 11.27
N ALA A 277 5.10 11.68 12.03
CA ALA A 277 4.79 13.09 12.30
C ALA A 277 4.86 13.97 11.04
N GLY A 278 5.73 13.63 10.08
CA GLY A 278 5.82 14.32 8.79
C GLY A 278 4.72 13.90 7.82
N LEU A 279 4.04 12.78 8.08
CA LEU A 279 3.06 12.21 7.19
C LEU A 279 1.75 12.99 7.17
N ALA A 280 1.33 13.53 8.33
CA ALA A 280 0.19 14.45 8.43
C ALA A 280 0.46 15.82 7.76
N ALA A 281 1.70 16.33 7.85
CA ALA A 281 2.10 17.56 7.17
C ALA A 281 2.20 17.36 5.65
N LYS A 282 2.63 16.17 5.19
CA LYS A 282 2.76 15.84 3.77
C LYS A 282 1.48 15.34 3.12
N SER A 283 0.54 14.80 3.89
CA SER A 283 -0.81 14.49 3.39
C SER A 283 -1.55 15.76 2.92
N MET A 284 -1.19 16.94 3.44
CA MET A 284 -1.69 18.24 2.96
C MET A 284 -1.06 18.69 1.63
N GLY A 285 0.00 18.02 1.18
CA GLY A 285 0.69 18.31 -0.08
C GLY A 285 0.38 17.30 -1.18
N LEU A 286 -0.51 16.34 -0.93
CA LEU A 286 -0.97 15.37 -1.94
C LEU A 286 -1.84 16.08 -2.99
N PRO A 287 -1.78 15.66 -4.25
CA PRO A 287 -2.67 16.18 -5.27
C PRO A 287 -4.14 15.92 -4.91
N GLY A 288 -5.02 16.90 -5.13
CA GLY A 288 -6.41 16.85 -4.66
C GLY A 288 -6.63 16.89 -3.13
N SER A 289 -5.60 17.16 -2.31
CA SER A 289 -5.70 17.09 -0.84
C SER A 289 -6.24 18.33 -0.12
N ALA A 290 -6.64 19.38 -0.85
CA ALA A 290 -7.23 20.59 -0.26
C ALA A 290 -8.39 20.27 0.71
N GLN A 291 -9.06 19.13 0.52
CA GLN A 291 -10.16 18.64 1.36
C GLN A 291 -9.72 17.60 2.41
N ALA A 292 -8.67 16.81 2.15
CA ALA A 292 -8.09 15.86 3.12
C ALA A 292 -7.36 16.57 4.28
N ALA A 293 -6.78 17.76 4.02
CA ALA A 293 -6.17 18.61 5.03
C ALA A 293 -7.17 19.11 6.10
N LEU A 294 -8.43 19.36 5.72
CA LEU A 294 -9.49 19.83 6.63
C LEU A 294 -9.96 18.74 7.60
N ALA A 295 -9.89 17.47 7.19
CA ALA A 295 -10.19 16.33 8.09
C ALA A 295 -9.14 16.21 9.21
N VAL A 296 -7.87 16.55 8.91
CA VAL A 296 -6.77 16.55 9.90
C VAL A 296 -6.86 17.77 10.83
N GLU A 297 -7.21 18.96 10.31
CA GLU A 297 -7.27 20.20 11.10
C GLU A 297 -8.35 20.20 12.19
N SER A 298 -9.52 19.59 11.94
CA SER A 298 -10.61 19.56 12.93
C SER A 298 -10.37 18.60 14.11
N GLN A 299 -9.38 17.70 14.00
CA GLN A 299 -9.21 16.58 14.94
C GLN A 299 -7.77 16.37 15.44
N ALA A 300 -6.76 17.03 14.86
CA ALA A 300 -5.39 16.97 15.35
C ALA A 300 -5.13 17.79 16.64
N GLY A 301 -6.10 18.59 17.10
CA GLY A 301 -6.00 19.27 18.40
C GLY A 301 -4.68 20.01 18.59
N PHE A 302 -4.26 20.83 17.62
CA PHE A 302 -3.14 21.73 17.81
C PHE A 302 -3.59 22.92 18.66
N GLN A 303 -3.21 22.89 19.94
CA GLN A 303 -2.74 24.10 20.63
C GLN A 303 -1.21 24.10 20.64
#